data_AF-A0A1H3MQI1-F1
#
_entry.id   AF-A0A1H3MQI1-F1
#
_cell.length_a   1.000
_cell.length_b   1.000
_cell.length_c   1.000
_cell.angle_alpha   90.00
_cell.angle_beta   90.00
_cell.angle_gamma   90.00
#
_symmetry.space_group_name_H-M   'P 1'
#
loop_
_entity.id
_entity.type
_entity.pdbx_description
1 polymer ?
#
loop_
_entity_poly.entity_id
_entity_poly.type
_entity_poly.pdbx_seq_one_letter_code
_entity_poly.pdbx_strand_id
1 'polypeptide(L)'
;MQTIPIGKSFELILDTLSQCGSDILKLSDEMIGYYVLEECIIGATSFFNKFTLERLESAGIIDSEISEKTTSLQRKLMNLDNSDLWNVQSIKNNPKWKEIMDLSDEIKELIYRKWNDEEIVYLVAL
;
A
#
# COMPACT_ATOMS: atom_id res chain seq x y z
N MET A 1 -3.59 24.18 -3.71
CA MET A 1 -3.66 22.79 -3.21
C MET A 1 -2.86 22.75 -1.93
N GLN A 2 -3.48 22.48 -0.78
CA GLN A 2 -2.71 22.26 0.46
C GLN A 2 -2.01 20.91 0.35
N THR A 3 -0.71 20.89 0.59
CA THR A 3 0.09 19.67 0.52
C THR A 3 -0.11 18.88 1.81
N ILE A 4 -0.41 17.58 1.70
CA ILE A 4 -0.52 16.69 2.86
C ILE A 4 0.82 16.68 3.63
N PRO A 5 0.82 16.83 4.97
CA PRO A 5 2.02 16.71 5.80
C PRO A 5 2.79 15.42 5.54
N ILE A 6 4.11 15.42 5.75
CA ILE A 6 4.95 14.29 5.34
C ILE A 6 4.66 13.03 6.17
N GLY A 7 4.46 13.18 7.48
CA GLY A 7 4.07 12.06 8.36
C GLY A 7 2.71 11.52 7.98
N LYS A 8 1.75 12.41 7.67
CA LYS A 8 0.43 11.98 7.17
C LYS A 8 0.52 11.27 5.82
N SER A 9 1.40 11.70 4.91
CA SER A 9 1.65 10.96 3.66
C SER A 9 2.21 9.56 3.92
N PHE A 10 3.09 9.41 4.91
CA PHE A 10 3.64 8.11 5.29
C PHE A 10 2.59 7.19 5.93
N GLU A 11 1.78 7.70 6.86
CA GLU A 11 0.66 6.99 7.48
C GLU A 11 -0.29 6.42 6.42
N LEU A 12 -0.67 7.24 5.44
CA LEU A 12 -1.57 6.84 4.37
C LEU A 12 -0.99 5.76 3.46
N ILE A 13 0.35 5.72 3.29
CA ILE A 13 1.01 4.59 2.61
C ILE A 13 0.89 3.31 3.43
N LEU A 14 1.18 3.38 4.74
CA LEU A 14 1.11 2.22 5.64
C LEU A 14 -0.31 1.63 5.71
N ASP A 15 -1.32 2.50 5.80
CA ASP A 15 -2.73 2.11 5.78
C ASP A 15 -3.07 1.40 4.46
N THR A 16 -2.69 1.98 3.33
CA THR A 16 -2.97 1.41 2.00
C THR A 16 -2.29 0.04 1.83
N LEU A 17 -1.05 -0.12 2.28
CA LEU A 17 -0.34 -1.40 2.24
C LEU A 17 -1.06 -2.45 3.10
N SER A 18 -1.55 -2.06 4.27
CA SER A 18 -2.28 -2.95 5.19
C SER A 18 -3.60 -3.45 4.59
N GLN A 19 -4.25 -2.64 3.75
CA GLN A 19 -5.50 -2.99 3.08
C GLN A 19 -5.35 -3.99 1.93
N CYS A 20 -4.14 -4.21 1.40
CA CYS A 20 -3.87 -5.17 0.32
C CYS A 20 -2.80 -6.22 0.65
N GLY A 21 -2.40 -6.36 1.91
CA GLY A 21 -1.49 -7.41 2.37
C GLY A 21 -2.19 -8.76 2.56
N SER A 22 -1.41 -9.84 2.69
CA SER A 22 -1.97 -11.21 2.79
C SER A 22 -2.81 -11.44 4.05
N ASP A 23 -2.62 -10.66 5.11
CA ASP A 23 -3.42 -10.71 6.33
C ASP A 23 -4.91 -10.48 6.08
N ILE A 24 -5.27 -9.77 5.00
CA ILE A 24 -6.66 -9.52 4.62
C ILE A 24 -7.44 -10.81 4.35
N LEU A 25 -6.75 -11.88 3.94
CA LEU A 25 -7.36 -13.18 3.62
C LEU A 25 -7.96 -13.87 4.86
N LYS A 26 -7.62 -13.42 6.06
CA LYS A 26 -8.19 -13.91 7.33
C LYS A 26 -9.58 -13.33 7.63
N LEU A 27 -10.00 -12.30 6.89
CA LEU A 27 -11.27 -11.61 7.09
C LEU A 27 -12.42 -12.26 6.34
N SER A 28 -13.65 -11.81 6.61
CA SER A 28 -14.83 -12.21 5.83
C SER A 28 -14.79 -11.62 4.43
N ASP A 29 -15.54 -12.24 3.51
CA ASP A 29 -15.65 -11.82 2.11
C ASP A 29 -16.11 -10.37 1.97
N GLU A 30 -17.05 -9.94 2.82
CA GLU A 30 -17.52 -8.56 2.91
C GLU A 30 -16.38 -7.60 3.27
N MET A 31 -15.61 -7.93 4.31
CA MET A 31 -14.50 -7.08 4.76
C MET A 31 -13.35 -7.07 3.74
N ILE A 32 -13.07 -8.19 3.07
CA ILE A 32 -12.10 -8.25 1.97
C ILE A 32 -12.56 -7.32 0.83
N GLY A 33 -13.84 -7.38 0.46
CA GLY A 33 -14.41 -6.50 -0.55
C GLY A 33 -14.22 -5.03 -0.18
N TYR A 34 -14.63 -4.64 1.02
CA TYR A 34 -14.48 -3.28 1.53
C TYR A 34 -13.03 -2.80 1.52
N TYR A 35 -12.11 -3.53 2.17
CA TYR A 35 -10.73 -3.07 2.29
C TYR A 35 -9.97 -3.08 0.96
N VAL A 36 -10.12 -4.12 0.14
CA VAL A 36 -9.31 -4.25 -1.08
C VAL A 36 -9.95 -3.52 -2.26
N LEU A 37 -11.24 -3.74 -2.50
CA LEU A 37 -11.91 -3.26 -3.72
C LEU A 37 -12.39 -1.81 -3.59
N GLU A 38 -12.60 -1.31 -2.36
CA GLU A 38 -13.05 0.06 -2.12
C GLU A 38 -11.92 0.94 -1.56
N GLU A 39 -11.35 0.57 -0.41
CA GLU A 39 -10.37 1.44 0.27
C GLU A 39 -8.98 1.41 -0.39
N CYS A 40 -8.44 0.23 -0.66
CA CYS A 40 -7.06 0.10 -1.15
C CYS A 40 -6.86 0.78 -2.51
N ILE A 41 -7.81 0.66 -3.44
CA ILE A 41 -7.67 1.29 -4.76
C ILE A 41 -7.69 2.82 -4.67
N ILE A 42 -8.48 3.38 -3.75
CA ILE A 42 -8.50 4.82 -3.46
C ILE A 42 -7.14 5.23 -2.89
N GLY A 43 -6.63 4.49 -1.91
CA GLY A 43 -5.32 4.73 -1.29
C GLY A 43 -4.18 4.65 -2.30
N ALA A 44 -4.14 3.59 -3.11
CA ALA A 44 -3.11 3.38 -4.12
C ALA A 44 -3.12 4.49 -5.19
N THR A 45 -4.30 4.90 -5.65
CA THR A 45 -4.42 6.00 -6.63
C THR A 45 -4.00 7.34 -6.00
N SER A 46 -4.32 7.55 -4.73
CA SER A 46 -4.12 8.84 -4.04
C SER A 46 -2.70 9.01 -3.50
N PHE A 47 -2.06 7.96 -3.00
CA PHE A 47 -0.86 8.07 -2.17
C PHE A 47 0.37 7.36 -2.74
N PHE A 48 0.20 6.36 -3.62
CA PHE A 48 1.36 5.72 -4.28
C PHE A 48 1.85 6.47 -5.52
N ASN A 49 1.38 7.70 -5.74
CA ASN A 49 1.81 8.51 -6.88
C ASN A 49 3.27 8.98 -6.71
N LYS A 50 3.93 9.21 -7.85
CA LYS A 50 5.32 9.65 -7.94
C LYS A 50 5.65 10.86 -7.06
N PHE A 51 4.79 11.88 -7.03
CA PHE A 51 5.02 13.09 -6.24
C PHE A 51 5.10 12.79 -4.73
N THR A 52 4.26 11.87 -4.24
CA THR A 52 4.25 11.48 -2.82
C THR A 52 5.49 10.68 -2.46
N LEU A 53 5.86 9.72 -3.32
CA LEU A 53 7.05 8.88 -3.11
C LEU A 53 8.34 9.70 -3.16
N GLU A 54 8.50 10.61 -4.12
CA GLU A 54 9.68 11.50 -4.22
C GLU A 54 9.83 12.39 -2.98
N ARG A 55 8.72 12.84 -2.38
CA ARG A 55 8.75 13.63 -1.14
C ARG A 55 9.22 12.81 0.05
N LEU A 56 8.72 11.58 0.19
CA LEU A 56 9.11 10.67 1.28
C LEU A 56 10.57 10.23 1.14
N GLU A 57 11.03 9.99 -0.09
CA GLU A 57 12.41 9.67 -0.41
C GLU A 57 13.35 10.85 -0.12
N SER A 58 12.95 12.07 -0.52
CA SER A 58 13.72 13.29 -0.21
C SER A 58 13.81 13.59 1.28
N ALA A 59 12.81 13.15 2.06
CA ALA A 59 12.82 13.23 3.52
C ALA A 59 13.60 12.08 4.20
N GLY A 60 14.08 11.09 3.42
CA GLY A 60 14.79 9.91 3.92
C GLY A 60 13.90 8.88 4.60
N ILE A 61 12.58 9.04 4.56
CA ILE A 61 11.59 8.16 5.22
C ILE A 61 11.51 6.81 4.49
N ILE A 62 11.49 6.85 3.15
CA ILE A 62 11.62 5.66 2.31
C ILE A 62 12.90 5.77 1.48
N ASP A 63 13.39 4.65 0.96
CA ASP A 63 14.47 4.63 -0.03
C ASP A 63 13.95 4.29 -1.42
N SER A 64 14.85 4.28 -2.40
CA SER A 64 14.53 4.01 -3.80
C SER A 64 13.92 2.62 -4.00
N GLU A 65 14.33 1.61 -3.21
CA GLU A 65 13.78 0.26 -3.32
C GLU A 65 12.31 0.24 -2.91
N ILE A 66 11.97 0.83 -1.76
CA ILE A 66 10.59 0.97 -1.29
C ILE A 66 9.75 1.78 -2.29
N SER A 67 10.32 2.87 -2.83
CA SER A 67 9.67 3.75 -3.81
C SER A 67 9.33 3.00 -5.13
N GLU A 68 10.29 2.26 -5.68
CA GLU A 68 10.12 1.47 -6.90
C GLU A 68 9.11 0.33 -6.73
N LYS A 69 9.19 -0.40 -5.61
CA LYS A 69 8.24 -1.47 -5.30
C LYS A 69 6.83 -0.94 -5.10
N THR A 70 6.67 0.19 -4.40
CA THR A 70 5.36 0.85 -4.22
C THR A 70 4.76 1.30 -5.55
N THR A 71 5.59 1.84 -6.45
CA THR A 71 5.17 2.18 -7.83
C THR A 71 4.73 0.94 -8.60
N SER A 72 5.45 -0.18 -8.46
CA SER A 72 5.11 -1.47 -9.09
C SER A 72 3.77 -2.01 -8.55
N LEU A 73 3.56 -1.95 -7.24
CA LEU A 73 2.32 -2.34 -6.57
C LEU A 73 1.13 -1.53 -7.09
N GLN A 74 1.26 -0.20 -7.16
CA GLN A 74 0.24 0.68 -7.72
C GLN A 74 -0.16 0.24 -9.13
N ARG A 75 0.82 0.01 -10.01
CA ARG A 75 0.56 -0.43 -11.40
C ARG A 75 -0.15 -1.77 -11.44
N LYS A 76 0.25 -2.74 -10.61
CA LYS A 76 -0.41 -4.05 -10.54
C LYS A 76 -1.88 -3.92 -10.11
N LEU A 77 -2.16 -3.12 -9.08
CA LEU A 77 -3.53 -2.85 -8.63
C LEU A 77 -4.36 -2.19 -9.73
N MET A 78 -3.85 -1.11 -10.34
CA MET A 78 -4.55 -0.40 -11.43
C MET A 78 -4.82 -1.28 -12.66
N ASN A 79 -3.95 -2.26 -12.94
CA ASN A 79 -4.17 -3.21 -14.04
C ASN A 79 -5.28 -4.23 -13.74
N LEU A 80 -5.61 -4.47 -12.46
CA LEU A 80 -6.70 -5.35 -12.07
C LEU A 80 -8.00 -4.58 -11.85
N ASP A 81 -7.93 -3.28 -11.58
CA ASP A 81 -9.11 -2.42 -11.41
C ASP A 81 -10.07 -2.54 -12.61
N ASN A 82 -11.36 -2.71 -12.32
CA ASN A 82 -12.43 -2.96 -13.29
C ASN A 82 -12.23 -4.17 -14.24
N SER A 83 -11.31 -5.09 -13.93
CA SER A 83 -11.15 -6.35 -14.68
C SER A 83 -12.06 -7.47 -14.16
N ASP A 84 -12.13 -8.58 -14.89
CA ASP A 84 -12.82 -9.81 -14.43
C ASP A 84 -12.20 -10.41 -13.15
N LEU A 85 -11.01 -9.94 -12.74
CA LEU A 85 -10.36 -10.34 -11.51
C LEU A 85 -10.69 -9.41 -10.34
N TRP A 86 -11.47 -8.34 -10.55
CA TRP A 86 -11.85 -7.37 -9.52
C TRP A 86 -13.02 -7.87 -8.66
N ASN A 87 -12.79 -8.98 -7.96
CA ASN A 87 -13.78 -9.60 -7.06
C ASN A 87 -13.09 -10.42 -5.97
N VAL A 88 -13.82 -10.62 -4.87
CA VAL A 88 -13.33 -11.34 -3.68
C VAL A 88 -12.87 -12.76 -3.99
N GLN A 89 -13.57 -13.48 -4.88
CA GLN A 89 -13.20 -14.84 -5.25
C GLN A 89 -11.81 -14.89 -5.92
N SER A 90 -11.52 -13.91 -6.76
CA SER A 90 -10.22 -13.77 -7.41
C SER A 90 -9.15 -13.32 -6.43
N ILE A 91 -9.46 -12.39 -5.52
CA ILE A 91 -8.54 -11.96 -4.44
C ILE A 91 -8.00 -13.17 -3.67
N LYS A 92 -8.87 -14.12 -3.33
CA LYS A 92 -8.50 -15.30 -2.52
C LYS A 92 -7.70 -16.36 -3.26
N ASN A 93 -7.90 -16.49 -4.58
CA ASN A 93 -7.49 -17.71 -5.31
C ASN A 93 -6.59 -17.43 -6.53
N ASN A 94 -6.53 -16.19 -7.01
CA ASN A 94 -5.81 -15.87 -8.24
C ASN A 94 -4.34 -15.57 -7.94
N PRO A 95 -3.38 -16.15 -8.69
CA PRO A 95 -1.96 -15.89 -8.49
C PRO A 95 -1.58 -14.41 -8.68
N LYS A 96 -2.28 -13.64 -9.53
CA LYS A 96 -2.00 -12.21 -9.70
C LYS A 96 -2.31 -11.41 -8.43
N TRP A 97 -3.37 -11.78 -7.71
CA TRP A 97 -3.68 -11.17 -6.42
C TRP A 97 -2.70 -11.57 -5.34
N LYS A 98 -2.24 -12.83 -5.38
CA LYS A 98 -1.14 -13.27 -4.51
C LYS A 98 0.12 -12.43 -4.73
N GLU A 99 0.51 -12.18 -5.98
CA GLU A 99 1.67 -11.30 -6.26
C GLU A 99 1.51 -9.88 -5.71
N ILE A 100 0.29 -9.33 -5.74
CA ILE A 100 -0.01 -8.01 -5.16
C ILE A 100 0.17 -8.03 -3.64
N MET A 101 -0.38 -9.05 -2.97
CA MET A 101 -0.28 -9.21 -1.53
C MET A 101 1.15 -9.43 -1.06
N ASP A 102 1.86 -10.34 -1.72
CA ASP A 102 3.26 -10.65 -1.42
C ASP A 102 4.13 -9.39 -1.58
N LEU A 103 3.88 -8.57 -2.61
CA LEU A 103 4.59 -7.31 -2.82
C LEU A 103 4.25 -6.26 -1.75
N SER A 104 2.98 -6.16 -1.33
CA SER A 104 2.57 -5.26 -0.25
C SER A 104 3.24 -5.65 1.08
N ASP A 105 3.27 -6.95 1.38
CA ASP A 105 3.91 -7.48 2.57
C ASP A 105 5.43 -7.27 2.54
N GLU A 106 6.08 -7.49 1.39
CA GLU A 106 7.50 -7.20 1.20
C GLU A 106 7.83 -5.72 1.45
N ILE A 107 7.01 -4.79 0.94
CA ILE A 107 7.22 -3.35 1.17
C ILE A 107 7.10 -3.02 2.66
N LYS A 108 6.09 -3.56 3.36
CA LYS A 108 5.95 -3.37 4.81
C LYS A 108 7.17 -3.91 5.53
N GLU A 109 7.64 -5.12 5.19
CA GLU A 109 8.86 -5.68 5.80
C GLU A 109 10.08 -4.78 5.61
N LEU A 110 10.28 -4.21 4.41
CA LEU A 110 11.38 -3.27 4.15
C LEU A 110 11.27 -2.02 5.03
N ILE A 111 10.07 -1.48 5.19
CA ILE A 111 9.81 -0.34 6.08
C ILE A 111 10.15 -0.70 7.52
N TYR A 112 9.67 -1.84 8.04
CA TYR A 112 9.92 -2.27 9.42
C TYR A 112 11.37 -2.74 9.68
N ARG A 113 12.14 -3.05 8.63
CA ARG A 113 13.60 -3.25 8.74
C ARG A 113 14.34 -1.92 8.86
N LYS A 114 13.81 -0.85 8.27
CA LYS A 114 14.39 0.48 8.29
C LYS A 114 14.04 1.24 9.57
N TRP A 115 12.81 1.08 10.04
CA TRP A 115 12.26 1.78 11.20
C TRP A 115 11.57 0.80 12.14
N ASN A 116 11.81 0.92 13.43
CA ASN A 116 11.04 0.19 14.44
C ASN A 116 9.69 0.87 14.72
N ASP A 117 8.83 0.21 15.52
CA ASP A 117 7.48 0.68 15.82
C ASP A 117 7.46 2.10 16.44
N GLU A 118 8.37 2.40 17.37
CA GLU A 118 8.45 3.72 18.02
C GLU A 118 8.87 4.81 17.04
N GLU A 119 9.82 4.49 16.14
CA GLU A 119 10.25 5.39 15.08
C GLU A 119 9.15 5.66 14.07
N ILE A 120 8.36 4.65 13.70
CA ILE A 120 7.21 4.82 12.81
C ILE A 120 6.17 5.75 13.45
N VAL A 121 5.87 5.60 14.74
CA VAL A 121 4.98 6.51 15.48
C VAL A 121 5.50 7.95 15.42
N TYR A 122 6.81 8.15 15.59
CA TYR A 122 7.42 9.47 15.47
C TYR A 122 7.30 10.04 14.05
N LEU A 123 7.60 9.24 13.02
CA LEU A 123 7.56 9.65 11.62
C LEU A 123 6.15 10.03 11.17
N VAL A 124 5.13 9.30 11.62
CA VAL A 124 3.72 9.59 11.33
C VAL A 124 3.27 10.93 11.95
N ALA A 125 3.91 11.36 13.05
CA ALA A 125 3.60 12.62 13.73
C ALA A 125 4.25 13.88 13.12
N LEU A 126 5.08 13.74 12.07
CA LEU A 126 5.77 14.84 11.36
C LEU A 126 4.84 15.67 10.44
#